data_AF-A0A7Y0B7G5-F1
#
_entry.id   AF-A0A7Y0B7G5-F1
#
_cell.length_a   1.000
_cell.length_b   1.000
_cell.length_c   1.000
_cell.angle_alpha   90.00
_cell.angle_beta   90.00
_cell.angle_gamma   90.00
#
_symmetry.space_group_name_H-M   'P 1'
#
loop_
_entity.id
_entity.type
_entity.pdbx_description
1 polymer ?
#
loop_
_entity_poly.entity_id
_entity_poly.type
_entity_poly.pdbx_seq_one_letter_code
_entity_poly.pdbx_strand_id
1 'polypeptide(L)' 'MPAYLIQHPAEQRREDILLEDPHLTLSFQGDWAVFTDADGICLALPSGKGAHIQRVDPKDLAPE' A
#
# COMPACT_ATOMS: atom_id res chain seq x y z
N MET A 1 -3.08 -1.34 13.75
CA MET A 1 -3.41 -0.36 12.71
C MET A 1 -2.84 -0.93 11.42
N PRO A 2 -3.64 -1.19 10.37
CA PRO A 2 -3.10 -1.71 9.13
C PRO A 2 -2.14 -0.69 8.51
N ALA A 3 -1.01 -1.20 8.02
CA ALA A 3 0.01 -0.41 7.35
C ALA A 3 0.46 -1.12 6.08
N TYR A 4 0.67 -0.38 5.01
CA TYR A 4 1.13 -0.90 3.72
C TYR A 4 2.32 -0.08 3.22
N LEU A 5 3.43 -0.76 2.96
CA LEU A 5 4.59 -0.20 2.28
C LEU A 5 4.48 -0.51 0.79
N ILE A 6 4.47 0.55 -0.02
CA ILE A 6 4.46 0.49 -1.47
C ILE A 6 5.86 0.86 -1.94
N GLN A 7 6.54 -0.09 -2.56
CA GLN A 7 7.86 0.11 -3.12
C GLN A 7 7.77 0.18 -4.63
N HIS A 8 8.29 1.26 -5.20
CA HIS A 8 8.32 1.44 -6.64
C HIS A 8 9.64 0.93 -7.21
N PRO A 9 9.64 0.29 -8.39
CA PRO A 9 10.89 -0.12 -9.03
C PRO A 9 11.74 1.12 -9.34
N ALA A 10 13.06 0.98 -9.17
CA ALA A 10 14.02 2.08 -9.26
C ALA A 10 13.95 2.88 -10.58
N GLU A 11 13.53 2.21 -11.67
CA GLU A 11 13.33 2.82 -12.99
C GLU A 11 12.22 3.87 -13.02
N GLN A 12 11.25 3.82 -12.09
CA GLN A 12 10.17 4.81 -12.02
C GLN A 12 10.53 6.06 -11.22
N ARG A 13 11.71 6.12 -10.58
CA ARG A 13 12.16 7.25 -9.73
C ARG A 13 11.06 7.78 -8.80
N ARG A 14 10.25 6.89 -8.26
CA ARG A 14 9.23 7.22 -7.25
C ARG A 14 9.75 6.78 -5.90
N GLU A 15 9.49 7.61 -4.90
CA GLU A 15 9.80 7.31 -3.51
C GLU A 15 8.87 6.22 -2.99
N ASP A 16 9.37 5.43 -2.04
CA ASP A 16 8.55 4.44 -1.35
C ASP A 16 7.48 5.15 -0.52
N ILE A 17 6.27 4.59 -0.49
CA ILE A 17 5.11 5.18 0.18
C ILE A 17 4.69 4.25 1.30
N LEU A 18 4.63 4.78 2.53
CA LEU A 18 4.04 4.08 3.67
C LEU A 18 2.64 4.65 3.92
N LEU A 19 1.62 3.80 3.82
CA LEU A 19 0.23 4.12 4.18
C LEU A 19 -0.11 3.50 5.52
N GLU A 20 -0.59 4.31 6.46
CA GLU A 20 -0.98 3.87 7.81
C GLU A 20 -2.31 4.52 8.16
N ASP A 21 -3.35 3.71 8.34
CA ASP A 21 -4.64 4.21 8.81
C ASP A 21 -5.42 3.08 9.52
N PRO A 22 -6.12 3.33 10.64
CA PRO A 22 -6.93 2.31 11.32
C PRO A 22 -8.02 1.67 10.46
N HIS A 23 -8.54 2.40 9.48
CA HIS A 23 -9.59 2.01 8.54
C HIS A 23 -9.05 1.65 7.15
N LEU A 24 -7.73 1.55 7.01
CA LEU A 24 -7.10 1.26 5.72
C LEU A 24 -7.52 -0.11 5.20
N THR A 25 -8.00 -0.12 3.97
CA THR A 25 -8.45 -1.32 3.26
C THR A 25 -7.83 -1.35 1.87
N LEU A 26 -7.40 -2.53 1.43
CA LEU A 26 -6.85 -2.77 0.11
C LEU A 26 -7.81 -3.65 -0.70
N SER A 27 -8.23 -3.17 -1.86
CA SER A 27 -9.08 -3.90 -2.80
C SER A 27 -8.44 -3.92 -4.19
N PHE A 28 -8.49 -5.08 -4.86
CA PHE A 28 -8.05 -5.19 -6.25
C PHE A 28 -9.26 -5.06 -7.19
N GLN A 29 -9.27 -4.03 -8.02
CA GLN A 29 -10.33 -3.74 -8.98
C GLN A 29 -9.77 -3.78 -10.40
N GLY A 30 -9.89 -4.92 -11.06
CA GLY A 30 -9.25 -5.17 -12.36
C GLY A 30 -7.73 -5.04 -12.25
N ASP A 31 -7.13 -4.21 -13.11
CA ASP A 31 -5.70 -3.91 -13.12
C ASP A 31 -5.29 -2.81 -12.12
N TRP A 32 -6.04 -2.63 -11.04
CA TRP A 32 -5.75 -1.62 -10.01
C TRP A 32 -5.76 -2.20 -8.60
N ALA A 33 -4.75 -1.83 -7.83
CA ALA A 33 -4.75 -1.90 -6.37
C ALA A 33 -5.27 -0.57 -5.82
N VAL A 34 -6.41 -0.61 -5.14
CA VAL A 34 -7.10 0.57 -4.58
C VAL A 34 -7.07 0.49 -3.07
N PHE A 35 -6.49 1.53 -2.46
CA PHE A 35 -6.46 1.75 -1.02
C PHE A 35 -7.57 2.72 -0.65
N THR A 36 -8.36 2.36 0.35
CA THR A 36 -9.46 3.14 0.88
C THR A 36 -9.35 3.31 2.38
N ASP A 37 -9.66 4.50 2.88
CA ASP A 37 -9.76 4.84 4.31
C ASP A 37 -11.21 5.25 4.66
N ALA A 38 -11.40 5.90 5.81
CA ALA A 38 -12.71 6.37 6.27
C ALA A 38 -13.32 7.49 5.40
N ASP A 39 -12.49 8.25 4.67
CA ASP A 39 -12.91 9.38 3.83
C ASP A 39 -13.05 9.00 2.35
N GLY A 40 -12.50 7.85 1.93
CA GLY A 40 -12.70 7.28 0.61
C GLY A 40 -11.43 6.70 0.01
N ILE A 41 -11.23 6.87 -1.30
CA ILE A 41 -10.02 6.37 -1.99
C ILE A 41 -8.85 7.29 -1.66
N CYS A 42 -7.86 6.76 -0.95
CA CYS A 42 -6.65 7.50 -0.58
C CYS A 42 -5.49 7.25 -1.56
N LEU A 43 -5.41 6.05 -2.16
CA LEU A 43 -4.42 5.75 -3.19
C LEU A 43 -4.94 4.70 -4.18
N ALA A 44 -4.62 4.86 -5.46
CA ALA A 44 -4.85 3.84 -6.48
C ALA A 44 -3.61 3.65 -7.35
N LEU A 45 -3.16 2.40 -7.47
CA LEU A 45 -1.97 2.01 -8.21
C LEU A 45 -2.33 1.01 -9.31
N PRO A 46 -1.90 1.21 -10.56
CA PRO A 46 -2.10 0.22 -11.60
C PRO A 46 -1.18 -0.99 -11.35
N SER A 47 -1.75 -2.19 -11.33
CA SER A 47 -1.07 -3.48 -11.11
C SER A 47 0.07 -3.72 -12.11
N GLY A 48 -0.06 -3.19 -13.33
CA GLY A 48 0.92 -3.34 -14.41
C GLY A 48 2.20 -2.52 -14.27
N LYS A 49 2.34 -1.67 -13.24
CA LYS A 49 3.55 -0.85 -13.03
C LYS A 49 4.58 -1.48 -12.08
N GLY A 50 4.40 -2.73 -11.68
CA GLY A 50 5.41 -3.46 -10.89
C GLY A 50 5.70 -2.87 -9.52
N ALA A 51 4.76 -2.10 -8.95
CA ALA A 51 4.86 -1.66 -7.57
C ALA A 51 4.69 -2.86 -6.63
N HIS A 52 5.59 -3.01 -5.69
CA HIS A 52 5.51 -4.05 -4.67
C HIS A 52 4.71 -3.53 -3.47
N ILE A 53 3.59 -4.18 -3.15
CA ILE A 53 2.72 -3.80 -2.04
C ILE A 53 2.94 -4.81 -0.92
N GLN A 54 3.51 -4.36 0.19
CA GLN A 54 3.75 -5.17 1.38
C GLN A 54 2.91 -4.66 2.54
N ARG A 55 2.19 -5.56 3.21
CA ARG A 55 1.51 -5.22 4.47
C ARG A 55 2.54 -5.29 5.61
N VAL A 56 2.66 -4.22 6.37
CA VAL A 56 3.65 -4.04 7.46
C VAL A 56 2.95 -3.69 8.76
N ASP A 57 1.94 -4.49 9.16
CA ASP A 57 1.23 -4.22 10.40
C ASP A 57 2.23 -4.06 11.57
N PRO A 58 2.03 -3.07 12.45
CA PRO A 58 2.92 -2.79 13.58
C PRO A 58 2.97 -3.95 14.61
N LYS A 59 2.18 -5.01 14.41
CA LYS A 59 2.23 -6.24 15.21
C LYS A 59 3.21 -7.29 14.65
N ASP A 60 3.63 -7.16 13.40
CA ASP A 60 4.59 -8.06 12.73
C ASP A 60 6.05 -7.61 12.95
N LEU A 61 6.25 -6.41 13.52
CA LEU A 61 7.58 -5.82 13.78
C LEU A 61 8.05 -6.02 15.24
N ALA A 62 7.65 -7.11 15.88
CA ALA A 62 8.20 -7.52 17.17
C ALA A 62 9.45 -8.39 16.93
N PRO A 63 10.66 -7.96 17.31
CA PRO A 63 11.79 -8.89 17.40
C PRO A 63 11.54 -9.86 18.56
N GLU A 64 11.74 -11.15 18.31
CA GLU A 64 11.80 -12.21 19.34
C GLU A 64 12.98 -11.98 20.31
#